data_AF-A0A1C5JM47-F1
#
_entry.id   AF-A0A1C5JM47-F1
#
_cell.length_a   1.000
_cell.length_b   1.000
_cell.length_c   1.000
_cell.angle_alpha   90.00
_cell.angle_beta   90.00
_cell.angle_gamma   90.00
#
_symmetry.space_group_name_H-M   'P 1'
#
loop_
_entity.id
_entity.type
_entity.pdbx_description
1 polymer ?
#
loop_
_entity_poly.entity_id
_entity_poly.type
_entity_poly.pdbx_seq_one_letter_code
_entity_poly.pdbx_strand_id
1 'polypeptide(L)'
;MRTSERGRWRRVAARWGVAAVVAAAGVTVGAAPAQATATRTVAFWSMDEPASSTVLRDSSGSGRHGTVGGEVVTGALYAGATGHRFATHLPTEEQAVPGHVDLVPHSTDFNPDAGDFSVTIRYRTTYSFGNILQKGQGDAAGGYWKFEAPSGKPRCLFRGGDGASRTGYTDVAISDGQWHTVTCNRTSAYVEMYVDGVRTSRLNGPTGTIANSWQISVGGKSQCDGKKVTCDYFAGDIDYVKILKGSGGPANQAPVADLAPTCAGLVCTFSAAGSTDADGAIQDHRWDFGDGSTAGTVSVPTTSHTYAAAGTYPVTLTVTDDRGATGTATVDVTVAPVPERITFVGQATANANWTSHTVTVPATVQPGDKLLLLLSQNTHTGTGEPTGVTGWNRLDRLDGGYATTTAWWKTATAGDAGTAVQVALDSQAKGNLVLAAYRGVAPGAPAFSRATDPASTATRITPYAPVTTAQSWAVSYWVHGDAASTALTPPAGVTVRSNSSQTGGGRVTALLADSASSVPAGIYGGLAATGAAASTTTTTWTFVLAP
;
A
#
# COMPACT_ATOMS: atom_id res chain seq x y z
N MET A 1 -69.95 -67.60 -12.84
CA MET A 1 -69.97 -67.94 -14.27
C MET A 1 -69.73 -66.67 -15.06
N ARG A 2 -68.72 -66.70 -15.96
CA ARG A 2 -68.63 -66.05 -17.29
C ARG A 2 -68.95 -64.54 -17.40
N THR A 3 -68.23 -63.68 -18.10
CA THR A 3 -67.11 -63.80 -19.06
C THR A 3 -66.65 -62.38 -19.38
N SER A 4 -65.40 -62.28 -19.82
CA SER A 4 -64.79 -61.15 -20.53
C SER A 4 -65.62 -60.65 -21.72
N GLU A 5 -65.37 -59.41 -22.17
CA GLU A 5 -64.73 -59.22 -23.48
C GLU A 5 -64.29 -57.78 -23.76
N ARG A 6 -63.29 -57.71 -24.65
CA ARG A 6 -62.43 -56.58 -25.00
C ARG A 6 -63.03 -55.75 -26.13
N GLY A 7 -62.69 -54.47 -26.19
CA GLY A 7 -62.83 -53.64 -27.38
C GLY A 7 -61.75 -52.58 -27.43
N ARG A 8 -60.83 -52.69 -28.40
CA ARG A 8 -59.59 -51.91 -28.54
C ARG A 8 -59.66 -51.10 -29.84
N TRP A 9 -59.77 -49.77 -29.82
CA TRP A 9 -59.50 -48.94 -31.01
C TRP A 9 -58.83 -47.59 -30.70
N ARG A 10 -57.57 -47.53 -31.15
CA ARG A 10 -56.81 -46.46 -31.82
C ARG A 10 -56.71 -45.03 -31.24
N ARG A 11 -55.43 -44.62 -31.20
CA ARG A 11 -54.88 -43.28 -30.94
C ARG A 11 -55.28 -42.27 -32.02
N VAL A 12 -55.58 -41.04 -31.61
CA VAL A 12 -55.20 -39.82 -32.32
C VAL A 12 -54.68 -38.83 -31.28
N ALA A 13 -53.50 -38.27 -31.55
CA ALA A 13 -52.86 -37.26 -30.73
C ALA A 13 -53.42 -35.87 -31.06
N ALA A 14 -53.74 -35.08 -30.04
CA ALA A 14 -53.80 -33.63 -30.14
C ALA A 14 -53.34 -33.03 -28.81
N ARG A 15 -52.19 -32.35 -28.83
CA ARG A 15 -51.66 -31.55 -27.72
C ARG A 15 -52.57 -30.33 -27.53
N TRP A 16 -53.12 -30.18 -26.33
CA TRP A 16 -53.62 -28.91 -25.81
C TRP A 16 -53.00 -28.72 -24.42
N GLY A 17 -52.19 -27.68 -24.29
CA GLY A 17 -51.56 -27.30 -23.02
C GLY A 17 -52.62 -26.76 -22.06
N VAL A 18 -52.72 -27.39 -20.90
CA VAL A 18 -53.50 -26.88 -19.77
C VAL A 18 -52.52 -26.29 -18.76
N ALA A 19 -52.58 -24.97 -18.60
CA ALA A 19 -51.93 -24.28 -17.50
C ALA A 19 -52.62 -24.68 -16.19
N ALA A 20 -51.91 -25.44 -15.35
CA ALA A 20 -52.35 -25.71 -13.99
C ALA A 20 -51.97 -24.52 -13.11
N VAL A 21 -52.97 -23.77 -12.65
CA VAL A 21 -52.81 -22.79 -11.57
C VAL A 21 -52.67 -23.58 -10.27
N VAL A 22 -51.43 -23.68 -9.76
CA VAL A 22 -51.17 -24.14 -8.40
C VAL A 22 -51.34 -22.95 -7.47
N ALA A 23 -52.45 -22.92 -6.73
CA ALA A 23 -52.60 -22.02 -5.60
C ALA A 23 -51.61 -22.46 -4.50
N ALA A 24 -50.50 -21.75 -4.37
CA ALA A 24 -49.58 -21.90 -3.26
C ALA A 24 -50.27 -21.35 -2.00
N ALA A 25 -50.75 -22.24 -1.14
CA ALA A 25 -51.04 -21.88 0.25
C ALA A 25 -49.72 -21.45 0.89
N GLY A 26 -49.58 -20.15 1.13
CA GLY A 26 -48.41 -19.59 1.79
C GLY A 26 -48.28 -20.16 3.19
N VAL A 27 -47.37 -21.13 3.35
CA VAL A 27 -46.78 -21.42 4.65
C VAL A 27 -45.97 -20.18 4.99
N THR A 28 -46.47 -19.40 5.94
CA THR A 28 -45.65 -18.40 6.61
C THR A 28 -44.52 -19.15 7.30
N VAL A 29 -43.35 -19.19 6.66
CA VAL A 29 -42.11 -19.55 7.34
C VAL A 29 -41.92 -18.45 8.38
N GLY A 30 -42.32 -18.73 9.62
CA GLY A 30 -41.97 -17.87 10.74
C GLY A 30 -40.46 -17.65 10.67
N ALA A 31 -40.03 -16.40 10.74
CA ALA A 31 -38.62 -16.05 10.73
C ALA A 31 -37.88 -17.03 11.65
N ALA A 32 -36.87 -17.72 11.11
CA ALA A 32 -35.99 -18.55 11.91
C ALA A 32 -35.52 -17.68 13.09
N PRO A 33 -35.63 -18.15 14.35
CA PRO A 33 -35.21 -17.36 15.48
C PRO A 33 -33.76 -16.94 15.22
N ALA A 34 -33.46 -15.65 15.35
CA ALA A 34 -32.12 -15.11 15.15
C ALA A 34 -31.14 -15.89 16.03
N GLN A 35 -30.43 -16.85 15.45
CA GLN A 35 -29.40 -17.59 16.15
C GLN A 35 -28.11 -16.79 15.97
N ALA A 36 -27.63 -16.19 17.05
CA ALA A 36 -26.22 -15.81 17.14
C ALA A 36 -25.42 -17.10 16.98
N THR A 37 -24.90 -17.36 15.78
CA THR A 37 -24.26 -18.61 15.44
C THR A 37 -23.19 -18.35 14.42
N ALA A 38 -22.04 -18.97 14.65
CA ALA A 38 -20.96 -19.14 13.72
C ALA A 38 -21.40 -19.17 12.25
N THR A 39 -20.94 -18.20 11.45
CA THR A 39 -21.37 -18.03 10.05
C THR A 39 -20.26 -18.37 9.05
N ARG A 40 -18.99 -18.29 9.45
CA ARG A 40 -17.85 -18.60 8.58
C ARG A 40 -17.70 -20.11 8.47
N THR A 41 -17.89 -20.66 7.27
CA THR A 41 -17.60 -22.08 7.03
C THR A 41 -16.11 -22.31 7.16
N VAL A 42 -15.75 -23.16 8.14
CA VAL A 42 -14.36 -23.53 8.38
C VAL A 42 -14.03 -24.84 7.69
N ALA A 43 -14.94 -25.81 7.65
CA ALA A 43 -14.77 -27.02 6.85
C ALA A 43 -16.12 -27.58 6.46
N PHE A 44 -16.16 -28.25 5.30
CA PHE A 44 -17.33 -28.99 4.87
C PHE A 44 -16.87 -30.25 4.15
N TRP A 45 -16.98 -31.40 4.82
CA TRP A 45 -16.73 -32.71 4.21
C TRP A 45 -18.07 -33.27 3.77
N SER A 46 -18.32 -33.26 2.45
CA SER A 46 -19.55 -33.75 1.84
C SER A 46 -19.65 -35.28 1.77
N MET A 47 -18.57 -35.99 2.10
CA MET A 47 -18.44 -37.47 2.15
C MET A 47 -19.02 -38.20 0.93
N ASP A 48 -19.05 -37.54 -0.22
CA ASP A 48 -19.61 -37.99 -1.49
C ASP A 48 -18.54 -38.49 -2.46
N GLU A 49 -17.34 -38.79 -1.95
CA GLU A 49 -16.22 -39.25 -2.75
C GLU A 49 -16.53 -40.60 -3.43
N PRO A 50 -16.04 -40.82 -4.67
CA PRO A 50 -16.21 -42.09 -5.36
C PRO A 50 -15.70 -43.29 -4.55
N ALA A 51 -16.22 -44.48 -4.86
CA ALA A 51 -15.75 -45.72 -4.25
C ALA A 51 -14.22 -45.88 -4.34
N SER A 52 -13.62 -46.38 -3.26
CA SER A 52 -12.17 -46.58 -3.08
C SER A 52 -11.34 -45.29 -2.98
N SER A 53 -11.97 -44.16 -2.64
CA SER A 53 -11.24 -42.91 -2.41
C SER A 53 -10.45 -42.97 -1.09
N THR A 54 -9.22 -42.47 -1.11
CA THR A 54 -8.33 -42.43 0.07
C THR A 54 -8.21 -41.04 0.71
N VAL A 55 -8.88 -40.05 0.14
CA VAL A 55 -8.84 -38.65 0.57
C VAL A 55 -10.23 -38.20 0.94
N LEU A 56 -10.40 -37.71 2.17
CA LEU A 56 -11.60 -37.02 2.63
C LEU A 56 -11.50 -35.57 2.15
N ARG A 57 -12.29 -35.20 1.14
CA ARG A 57 -12.20 -33.89 0.49
C ARG A 57 -12.99 -32.85 1.27
N ASP A 58 -12.34 -31.73 1.55
CA ASP A 58 -13.02 -30.53 2.02
C ASP A 58 -13.62 -29.75 0.85
N SER A 59 -14.94 -29.77 0.78
CA SER A 59 -15.79 -29.11 -0.21
C SER A 59 -16.10 -27.65 0.15
N SER A 60 -15.62 -27.14 1.29
CA SER A 60 -15.79 -25.71 1.65
C SER A 60 -14.87 -24.76 0.89
N GLY A 61 -13.81 -25.27 0.27
CA GLY A 61 -12.75 -24.47 -0.33
C GLY A 61 -11.63 -24.06 0.64
N SER A 62 -11.69 -24.47 1.91
CA SER A 62 -10.66 -24.14 2.91
C SER A 62 -9.39 -25.00 2.82
N GLY A 63 -9.39 -26.02 1.95
CA GLY A 63 -8.26 -26.91 1.70
C GLY A 63 -7.99 -27.92 2.82
N ARG A 64 -8.92 -28.13 3.74
CA ARG A 64 -8.73 -29.01 4.91
C ARG A 64 -9.06 -30.46 4.61
N HIS A 65 -8.35 -31.02 3.64
CA HIS A 65 -8.46 -32.41 3.25
C HIS A 65 -7.98 -33.33 4.39
N GLY A 66 -8.62 -34.49 4.51
CA GLY A 66 -8.21 -35.58 5.39
C GLY A 66 -7.85 -36.84 4.61
N THR A 67 -7.52 -37.89 5.36
CA THR A 67 -7.26 -39.23 4.85
C THR A 67 -8.43 -40.13 5.23
N VAL A 68 -8.89 -40.94 4.28
CA VAL A 68 -9.92 -41.96 4.54
C VAL A 68 -9.29 -43.19 5.19
N GLY A 69 -9.94 -43.70 6.24
CA GLY A 69 -9.50 -44.91 6.92
C GLY A 69 -9.54 -46.14 6.00
N GLY A 70 -8.58 -47.06 6.12
CA GLY A 70 -8.48 -48.24 5.24
C GLY A 70 -9.67 -49.22 5.28
N GLU A 71 -10.52 -49.16 6.31
CA GLU A 71 -11.76 -49.93 6.42
C GLU A 71 -13.00 -49.14 5.97
N VAL A 72 -12.89 -47.81 5.89
CA VAL A 72 -14.00 -46.93 5.56
C VAL A 72 -14.39 -47.13 4.09
N VAL A 73 -15.65 -47.47 3.86
CA VAL A 73 -16.19 -47.67 2.51
C VAL A 73 -16.73 -46.32 2.00
N THR A 74 -16.04 -45.72 1.04
CA THR A 74 -16.51 -44.52 0.33
C THR A 74 -17.52 -44.86 -0.77
N GLY A 75 -18.34 -43.88 -1.17
CA GLY A 75 -19.37 -44.08 -2.19
C GLY A 75 -20.54 -44.96 -1.74
N ALA A 76 -20.75 -45.12 -0.43
CA ALA A 76 -21.87 -45.90 0.10
C ALA A 76 -23.19 -45.17 -0.20
N LEU A 77 -24.13 -45.86 -0.85
CA LEU A 77 -25.44 -45.29 -1.21
C LEU A 77 -26.55 -45.79 -0.28
N TYR A 78 -27.31 -44.86 0.29
CA TYR A 78 -28.55 -45.17 1.00
C TYR A 78 -29.63 -44.11 0.76
N ALA A 79 -30.79 -44.56 0.27
CA ALA A 79 -31.94 -43.70 -0.03
C ALA A 79 -31.58 -42.46 -0.90
N GLY A 80 -30.63 -42.62 -1.82
CA GLY A 80 -30.18 -41.56 -2.72
C GLY A 80 -29.12 -40.60 -2.17
N ALA A 81 -28.71 -40.75 -0.90
CA ALA A 81 -27.55 -40.05 -0.34
C ALA A 81 -26.29 -40.92 -0.45
N THR A 82 -25.17 -40.28 -0.75
CA THR A 82 -23.83 -40.89 -0.78
C THR A 82 -23.12 -40.56 0.53
N GLY A 83 -22.41 -41.50 1.12
CA GLY A 83 -21.66 -41.25 2.36
C GLY A 83 -20.49 -42.21 2.55
N HIS A 84 -19.81 -42.02 3.67
CA HIS A 84 -18.81 -42.95 4.19
C HIS A 84 -19.47 -43.95 5.12
N ARG A 85 -19.20 -45.24 4.90
CA ARG A 85 -19.68 -46.34 5.75
C ARG A 85 -18.58 -46.85 6.66
N PHE A 86 -18.88 -46.86 7.94
CA PHE A 86 -18.04 -47.33 9.02
C PHE A 86 -18.55 -48.71 9.48
N ALA A 87 -17.66 -49.71 9.47
CA ALA A 87 -17.98 -51.08 9.86
C ALA A 87 -18.39 -51.18 11.33
N THR A 88 -18.87 -52.34 11.76
CA THR A 88 -19.24 -52.55 13.16
C THR A 88 -18.07 -53.13 13.94
N HIS A 89 -17.60 -52.38 14.94
CA HIS A 89 -16.71 -52.86 16.00
C HIS A 89 -17.39 -52.70 17.34
N LEU A 90 -17.62 -53.81 18.06
CA LEU A 90 -18.29 -53.76 19.36
C LEU A 90 -17.38 -53.08 20.40
N PRO A 91 -17.94 -52.32 21.36
CA PRO A 91 -17.15 -51.65 22.41
C PRO A 91 -16.28 -52.60 23.24
N THR A 92 -16.60 -53.89 23.28
CA THR A 92 -15.85 -54.95 23.96
C THR A 92 -14.64 -55.44 23.19
N GLU A 93 -14.43 -55.03 21.95
CA GLU A 93 -13.38 -55.59 21.09
C GLU A 93 -11.95 -55.20 21.53
N GLU A 94 -11.77 -54.24 22.44
CA GLU A 94 -10.52 -53.77 23.10
C GLU A 94 -9.32 -53.45 22.18
N GLN A 95 -9.36 -53.82 20.91
CA GLN A 95 -8.30 -53.69 19.91
C GLN A 95 -8.49 -52.39 19.12
N ALA A 96 -7.40 -51.62 19.02
CA ALA A 96 -7.37 -50.44 18.18
C ALA A 96 -7.42 -50.82 16.69
N VAL A 97 -8.28 -50.16 15.93
CA VAL A 97 -8.43 -50.29 14.48
C VAL A 97 -8.16 -48.93 13.84
N PRO A 98 -6.88 -48.55 13.58
CA PRO A 98 -6.55 -47.24 13.03
C PRO A 98 -7.20 -46.95 11.66
N GLY A 99 -7.43 -48.01 10.87
CA GLY A 99 -8.10 -47.90 9.57
C GLY A 99 -9.61 -47.64 9.64
N HIS A 100 -10.19 -47.62 10.84
CA HIS A 100 -11.62 -47.41 11.02
C HIS A 100 -12.04 -45.94 10.94
N VAL A 101 -11.10 -44.99 11.09
CA VAL A 101 -11.42 -43.57 11.21
C VAL A 101 -10.89 -42.77 10.03
N ASP A 102 -11.64 -41.76 9.63
CA ASP A 102 -11.11 -40.70 8.77
C ASP A 102 -10.38 -39.69 9.65
N LEU A 103 -9.23 -39.21 9.17
CA LEU A 103 -8.37 -38.29 9.91
C LEU A 103 -8.16 -37.00 9.14
N VAL A 104 -8.41 -35.86 9.78
CA VAL A 104 -8.08 -34.54 9.23
C VAL A 104 -6.95 -33.92 10.05
N PRO A 105 -5.83 -33.51 9.42
CA PRO A 105 -4.72 -32.88 10.11
C PRO A 105 -5.16 -31.71 10.99
N HIS A 106 -4.39 -31.48 12.05
CA HIS A 106 -4.65 -30.36 12.95
C HIS A 106 -4.69 -29.02 12.19
N SER A 107 -5.67 -28.19 12.55
CA SER A 107 -5.72 -26.76 12.27
C SER A 107 -6.26 -26.03 13.48
N THR A 108 -5.74 -24.84 13.76
CA THR A 108 -6.25 -23.93 14.79
C THR A 108 -7.68 -23.48 14.49
N ASP A 109 -8.11 -23.49 13.23
CA ASP A 109 -9.49 -23.16 12.88
C ASP A 109 -10.52 -24.18 13.37
N PHE A 110 -10.10 -25.41 13.69
CA PHE A 110 -10.96 -26.40 14.34
C PHE A 110 -11.06 -26.23 15.85
N ASN A 111 -10.28 -25.31 16.43
CA ASN A 111 -10.45 -24.91 17.81
C ASN A 111 -11.62 -23.93 17.90
N PRO A 112 -12.60 -24.20 18.77
CA PRO A 112 -13.60 -23.22 19.13
C PRO A 112 -12.99 -21.98 19.82
N ASP A 113 -11.79 -22.09 20.40
CA ASP A 113 -11.15 -21.08 21.24
C ASP A 113 -12.14 -20.56 22.29
N ALA A 114 -12.31 -19.25 22.44
CA ALA A 114 -13.36 -18.67 23.27
C ALA A 114 -14.65 -18.34 22.49
N GLY A 115 -14.74 -18.74 21.22
CA GLY A 115 -15.74 -18.23 20.29
C GLY A 115 -16.89 -19.12 19.89
N ASP A 116 -17.80 -18.52 19.14
CA ASP A 116 -18.94 -19.25 18.62
C ASP A 116 -18.46 -20.33 17.65
N PHE A 117 -19.03 -21.52 17.79
CA PHE A 117 -18.63 -22.69 17.03
C PHE A 117 -19.86 -23.54 16.77
N SER A 118 -20.07 -23.93 15.52
CA SER A 118 -21.18 -24.81 15.16
C SER A 118 -20.64 -26.02 14.41
N VAL A 119 -21.05 -27.20 14.85
CA VAL A 119 -20.72 -28.46 14.19
C VAL A 119 -22.03 -29.14 13.83
N THR A 120 -22.20 -29.43 12.54
CA THR A 120 -23.34 -30.19 12.02
C THR A 120 -22.84 -31.47 11.40
N ILE A 121 -23.50 -32.58 11.72
CA ILE A 121 -23.25 -33.89 11.12
C ILE A 121 -24.58 -34.50 10.68
N ARG A 122 -24.59 -35.09 9.48
CA ARG A 122 -25.71 -35.94 9.03
C ARG A 122 -25.24 -37.39 9.01
N TYR A 123 -25.88 -38.23 9.82
CA TYR A 123 -25.52 -39.64 9.94
C TYR A 123 -26.75 -40.53 10.11
N ARG A 124 -26.56 -41.83 9.88
CA ARG A 124 -27.53 -42.88 10.17
C ARG A 124 -26.86 -44.08 10.82
N THR A 125 -27.57 -44.72 11.74
CA THR A 125 -27.09 -45.93 12.42
C THR A 125 -28.25 -46.74 12.97
N THR A 126 -28.04 -48.05 13.15
CA THR A 126 -28.91 -48.94 13.93
C THR A 126 -28.27 -49.34 15.26
N TYR A 127 -27.10 -48.78 15.57
CA TYR A 127 -26.32 -49.08 16.77
C TYR A 127 -26.44 -47.95 17.79
N SER A 128 -26.31 -48.32 19.06
CA SER A 128 -26.59 -47.46 20.20
C SER A 128 -25.33 -47.09 21.01
N PHE A 129 -24.17 -47.05 20.36
CA PHE A 129 -22.87 -46.75 20.95
C PHE A 129 -21.97 -45.96 19.97
N GLY A 130 -20.77 -45.58 20.42
CA GLY A 130 -19.74 -45.00 19.55
C GLY A 130 -19.47 -43.52 19.74
N ASN A 131 -18.19 -43.15 19.62
CA ASN A 131 -17.77 -41.77 19.34
C ASN A 131 -17.85 -41.56 17.82
N ILE A 132 -18.41 -40.44 17.39
CA ILE A 132 -18.72 -40.19 15.97
C ILE A 132 -17.73 -39.20 15.36
N LEU A 133 -17.43 -38.12 16.07
CA LEU A 133 -16.56 -37.05 15.59
C LEU A 133 -15.86 -36.42 16.79
N GLN A 134 -14.56 -36.23 16.77
CA GLN A 134 -13.87 -35.60 17.90
C GLN A 134 -12.63 -34.80 17.52
N LYS A 135 -12.27 -33.87 18.42
CA LYS A 135 -11.01 -33.15 18.44
C LYS A 135 -10.45 -33.12 19.86
N GLY A 136 -9.42 -33.91 20.09
CA GLY A 136 -8.87 -34.12 21.43
C GLY A 136 -9.65 -35.18 22.22
N GLN A 137 -9.15 -35.49 23.41
CA GLN A 137 -9.69 -36.50 24.31
C GLN A 137 -9.72 -35.99 25.77
N GLY A 138 -10.19 -36.83 26.70
CA GLY A 138 -10.49 -36.46 28.09
C GLY A 138 -9.40 -35.71 28.86
N ASP A 139 -8.13 -35.95 28.52
CA ASP A 139 -6.91 -35.40 29.11
C ASP A 139 -6.13 -34.47 28.17
N ALA A 140 -6.70 -34.12 27.00
CA ALA A 140 -6.03 -33.23 26.06
C ALA A 140 -5.80 -31.84 26.68
N ALA A 141 -4.54 -31.41 26.66
CA ALA A 141 -4.16 -30.05 27.02
C ALA A 141 -4.93 -29.05 26.15
N GLY A 142 -5.52 -28.03 26.79
CA GLY A 142 -6.34 -27.03 26.12
C GLY A 142 -7.79 -27.44 25.86
N GLY A 143 -8.25 -28.58 26.40
CA GLY A 143 -9.64 -29.04 26.30
C GLY A 143 -9.93 -29.85 25.04
N TYR A 144 -11.20 -30.21 24.83
CA TYR A 144 -11.64 -31.01 23.68
C TYR A 144 -13.11 -30.78 23.36
N TRP A 145 -13.52 -31.20 22.16
CA TRP A 145 -14.92 -31.34 21.81
C TRP A 145 -15.16 -32.66 21.08
N LYS A 146 -16.36 -33.23 21.23
CA LYS A 146 -16.73 -34.50 20.59
C LYS A 146 -18.23 -34.69 20.43
N PHE A 147 -18.60 -35.52 19.46
CA PHE A 147 -19.91 -36.10 19.24
C PHE A 147 -19.87 -37.58 19.56
N GLU A 148 -20.85 -38.05 20.32
CA GLU A 148 -21.02 -39.45 20.71
C GLU A 148 -22.52 -39.78 20.78
N ALA A 149 -22.88 -41.06 20.67
CA ALA A 149 -24.29 -41.48 20.75
C ALA A 149 -24.51 -42.65 21.72
N PRO A 150 -24.22 -42.47 23.03
CA PRO A 150 -24.48 -43.50 24.03
C PRO A 150 -25.98 -43.82 24.09
N SER A 151 -26.30 -45.11 24.09
CA SER A 151 -27.68 -45.62 24.00
C SER A 151 -28.46 -45.08 22.79
N GLY A 152 -27.77 -44.75 21.70
CA GLY A 152 -28.36 -44.21 20.47
C GLY A 152 -28.80 -42.75 20.58
N LYS A 153 -28.44 -42.07 21.67
CA LYS A 153 -28.84 -40.68 21.97
C LYS A 153 -27.65 -39.73 21.71
N PRO A 154 -27.67 -38.94 20.63
CA PRO A 154 -26.61 -38.01 20.32
C PRO A 154 -26.32 -37.05 21.47
N ARG A 155 -25.02 -36.82 21.68
CA ARG A 155 -24.47 -35.81 22.58
C ARG A 155 -23.31 -35.11 21.88
N CYS A 156 -23.18 -33.83 22.13
CA CYS A 156 -22.02 -33.04 21.73
C CYS A 156 -21.45 -32.33 22.95
N LEU A 157 -20.28 -32.78 23.37
CA LEU A 157 -19.59 -32.26 24.55
C LEU A 157 -18.54 -31.25 24.11
N PHE A 158 -18.54 -30.09 24.75
CA PHE A 158 -17.49 -29.07 24.66
C PHE A 158 -16.89 -28.87 26.04
N ARG A 159 -15.59 -29.13 26.19
CA ARG A 159 -14.87 -28.96 27.45
C ARG A 159 -13.63 -28.10 27.26
N GLY A 160 -13.55 -26.99 27.97
CA GLY A 160 -12.41 -26.08 27.98
C GLY A 160 -11.19 -26.64 28.70
N GLY A 161 -10.04 -26.02 28.46
CA GLY A 161 -8.79 -26.32 29.18
C GLY A 161 -8.85 -26.01 30.68
N ASP A 162 -9.78 -25.15 31.11
CA ASP A 162 -10.11 -24.87 32.51
C ASP A 162 -10.97 -25.97 33.18
N GLY A 163 -11.40 -26.96 32.40
CA GLY A 163 -12.26 -28.05 32.84
C GLY A 163 -13.76 -27.77 32.74
N ALA A 164 -14.18 -26.54 32.44
CA ALA A 164 -15.58 -26.20 32.26
C ALA A 164 -16.17 -26.96 31.08
N SER A 165 -17.34 -27.59 31.25
CA SER A 165 -17.95 -28.41 30.20
C SER A 165 -19.44 -28.11 30.02
N ARG A 166 -19.89 -28.12 28.76
CA ARG A 166 -21.31 -28.09 28.42
C ARG A 166 -21.60 -29.11 27.32
N THR A 167 -22.79 -29.70 27.41
CA THR A 167 -23.20 -30.78 26.53
C THR A 167 -24.54 -30.43 25.92
N GLY A 168 -24.59 -30.39 24.59
CA GLY A 168 -25.86 -30.51 23.88
C GLY A 168 -26.25 -32.00 23.84
N TYR A 169 -27.52 -32.29 24.07
CA TYR A 169 -28.04 -33.66 24.12
C TYR A 169 -29.47 -33.74 23.56
N THR A 170 -29.91 -34.98 23.32
CA THR A 170 -31.31 -35.35 23.13
C THR A 170 -31.65 -36.52 24.03
N ASP A 171 -32.89 -36.58 24.52
CA ASP A 171 -33.40 -37.72 25.29
C ASP A 171 -34.00 -38.82 24.39
N VAL A 172 -34.12 -38.53 23.09
CA VAL A 172 -34.67 -39.45 22.08
C VAL A 172 -33.53 -40.16 21.35
N ALA A 173 -33.63 -41.48 21.25
CA ALA A 173 -32.68 -42.26 20.46
C ALA A 173 -32.99 -42.10 18.96
N ILE A 174 -31.95 -41.94 18.15
CA ILE A 174 -32.04 -41.79 16.69
C ILE A 174 -31.30 -42.90 15.94
N SER A 175 -31.07 -44.03 16.61
CA SER A 175 -30.46 -45.23 16.04
C SER A 175 -31.51 -46.11 15.35
N ASP A 176 -32.37 -45.53 14.53
CA ASP A 176 -33.50 -46.19 13.84
C ASP A 176 -33.16 -46.55 12.37
N GLY A 177 -31.92 -46.30 11.96
CA GLY A 177 -31.43 -46.53 10.60
C GLY A 177 -31.81 -45.45 9.59
N GLN A 178 -32.50 -44.37 9.98
CA GLN A 178 -32.80 -43.23 9.11
C GLN A 178 -31.68 -42.18 9.17
N TRP A 179 -31.66 -41.31 8.16
CA TRP A 179 -30.76 -40.16 8.14
C TRP A 179 -31.27 -39.06 9.08
N HIS A 180 -30.42 -38.67 10.01
CA HIS A 180 -30.67 -37.55 10.91
C HIS A 180 -29.58 -36.51 10.81
N THR A 181 -29.96 -35.23 10.91
CA THR A 181 -29.02 -34.11 10.98
C THR A 181 -28.93 -33.62 12.42
N VAL A 182 -27.73 -33.72 13.01
CA VAL A 182 -27.44 -33.24 14.37
C VAL A 182 -26.55 -32.01 14.29
N THR A 183 -27.04 -30.87 14.78
CA THR A 183 -26.28 -29.62 14.86
C THR A 183 -26.06 -29.26 16.31
N CYS A 184 -24.83 -28.90 16.67
CA CYS A 184 -24.53 -28.28 17.95
C CYS A 184 -23.92 -26.91 17.79
N ASN A 185 -24.54 -25.94 18.46
CA ASN A 185 -24.07 -24.57 18.52
C ASN A 185 -23.50 -24.32 19.92
N ARG A 186 -22.23 -23.97 19.96
CA ARG A 186 -21.53 -23.46 21.13
C ARG A 186 -21.38 -21.96 20.98
N THR A 187 -21.71 -21.21 22.03
CA THR A 187 -21.38 -19.79 22.18
C THR A 187 -20.61 -19.57 23.48
N SER A 188 -20.25 -18.32 23.76
CA SER A 188 -19.71 -17.93 25.07
C SER A 188 -20.71 -18.16 26.23
N ALA A 189 -22.01 -18.24 25.94
CA ALA A 189 -23.07 -18.27 26.94
C ALA A 189 -23.79 -19.62 27.06
N TYR A 190 -23.73 -20.50 26.06
CA TYR A 190 -24.41 -21.78 26.09
C TYR A 190 -23.86 -22.78 25.08
N VAL A 191 -24.22 -24.04 25.26
CA VAL A 191 -24.21 -25.06 24.21
C VAL A 191 -25.64 -25.55 23.99
N GLU A 192 -26.07 -25.65 22.74
CA GLU A 192 -27.36 -26.19 22.36
C GLU A 192 -27.25 -27.21 21.23
N MET A 193 -28.22 -28.11 21.16
CA MET A 193 -28.32 -29.14 20.13
C MET A 193 -29.65 -29.04 19.39
N TYR A 194 -29.61 -29.31 18.09
CA TYR A 194 -30.75 -29.55 17.23
C TYR A 194 -30.63 -30.94 16.61
N VAL A 195 -31.75 -31.65 16.51
CA VAL A 195 -31.89 -32.89 15.75
C VAL A 195 -32.99 -32.65 14.73
N ASP A 196 -32.67 -32.82 13.44
CA ASP A 196 -33.54 -32.57 12.29
C ASP A 196 -34.19 -31.18 12.31
N GLY A 197 -33.40 -30.17 12.73
CA GLY A 197 -33.84 -28.78 12.83
C GLY A 197 -34.65 -28.45 14.09
N VAL A 198 -34.96 -29.42 14.95
CA VAL A 198 -35.68 -29.21 16.21
C VAL A 198 -34.69 -29.09 17.37
N ARG A 199 -34.76 -28.01 18.15
CA ARG A 199 -33.90 -27.83 19.34
C ARG A 199 -34.24 -28.86 20.41
N THR A 200 -33.28 -29.71 20.77
CA THR A 200 -33.47 -30.77 21.78
C THR A 200 -32.94 -30.37 23.16
N SER A 201 -31.96 -29.47 23.24
CA SER A 201 -31.41 -28.99 24.50
C SER A 201 -30.73 -27.63 24.36
N ARG A 202 -30.62 -26.91 25.49
CA ARG A 202 -29.73 -25.76 25.68
C ARG A 202 -29.22 -25.78 27.11
N LEU A 203 -27.92 -25.84 27.28
CA LEU A 203 -27.24 -25.78 28.57
C LEU A 203 -26.47 -24.47 28.68
N ASN A 204 -26.90 -23.61 29.60
CA ASN A 204 -26.32 -22.28 29.79
C ASN A 204 -25.00 -22.33 30.57
N GLY A 205 -24.16 -21.32 30.34
CA GLY A 205 -22.85 -21.11 30.93
C GLY A 205 -21.70 -21.40 29.94
N PRO A 206 -20.51 -20.85 30.23
CA PRO A 206 -19.36 -20.96 29.34
C PRO A 206 -18.77 -22.38 29.35
N THR A 207 -18.06 -22.71 28.28
CA THR A 207 -17.24 -23.93 28.21
C THR A 207 -15.75 -23.64 28.42
N GLY A 208 -15.37 -22.40 28.76
CA GLY A 208 -13.95 -21.98 28.73
C GLY A 208 -13.34 -22.03 27.33
N THR A 209 -12.03 -21.76 27.21
CA THR A 209 -11.30 -21.84 25.93
C THR A 209 -11.00 -23.29 25.55
N ILE A 210 -11.30 -23.65 24.29
CA ILE A 210 -10.94 -24.95 23.73
C ILE A 210 -9.92 -24.74 22.61
N ALA A 211 -8.65 -24.97 22.90
CA ALA A 211 -7.54 -24.77 21.96
C ALA A 211 -6.51 -25.89 22.11
N ASN A 212 -6.57 -26.89 21.24
CA ASN A 212 -5.66 -28.04 21.28
C ASN A 212 -5.04 -28.34 19.91
N SER A 213 -3.93 -29.07 19.91
CA SER A 213 -3.17 -29.45 18.71
C SER A 213 -3.60 -30.79 18.10
N TRP A 214 -4.70 -31.38 18.56
CA TRP A 214 -5.16 -32.66 18.04
C TRP A 214 -5.77 -32.52 16.64
N GLN A 215 -5.63 -33.57 15.87
CA GLN A 215 -6.35 -33.81 14.62
C GLN A 215 -7.86 -33.96 14.87
N ILE A 216 -8.66 -33.91 13.79
CA ILE A 216 -10.05 -34.40 13.82
C ILE A 216 -10.04 -35.89 13.51
N SER A 217 -10.84 -36.67 14.23
CA SER A 217 -11.20 -38.02 13.82
C SER A 217 -12.70 -38.15 13.60
N VAL A 218 -13.09 -38.75 12.48
CA VAL A 218 -14.48 -39.07 12.11
C VAL A 218 -14.64 -40.59 12.11
N GLY A 219 -15.77 -41.09 12.61
CA GLY A 219 -16.06 -42.52 12.77
C GLY A 219 -15.58 -43.14 14.09
N GLY A 220 -14.94 -42.36 14.97
CA GLY A 220 -14.41 -42.91 16.22
C GLY A 220 -13.26 -42.15 16.82
N LYS A 221 -12.56 -42.83 17.73
CA LYS A 221 -11.32 -42.34 18.34
C LYS A 221 -10.12 -42.71 17.48
N SER A 222 -9.24 -41.74 17.21
CA SER A 222 -7.99 -42.01 16.49
C SER A 222 -6.95 -42.78 17.31
N GLN A 223 -7.09 -42.80 18.64
CA GLN A 223 -6.18 -43.50 19.55
C GLN A 223 -6.96 -44.06 20.75
N CYS A 224 -6.73 -45.33 21.07
CA CYS A 224 -7.24 -46.02 22.25
C CYS A 224 -6.21 -47.07 22.69
N ASP A 225 -6.13 -47.35 23.99
CA ASP A 225 -5.17 -48.30 24.56
C ASP A 225 -5.83 -49.56 25.13
N GLY A 226 -7.15 -49.70 24.97
CA GLY A 226 -7.96 -50.81 25.46
C GLY A 226 -8.11 -50.89 26.99
N LYS A 227 -7.28 -50.18 27.75
CA LYS A 227 -7.21 -50.27 29.23
C LYS A 227 -7.74 -49.02 29.93
N LYS A 228 -7.27 -47.85 29.51
CA LYS A 228 -7.69 -46.54 30.05
C LYS A 228 -8.76 -45.92 29.18
N VAL A 229 -8.73 -46.20 27.87
CA VAL A 229 -9.65 -45.66 26.89
C VAL A 229 -10.17 -46.79 26.00
N THR A 230 -11.48 -47.04 26.06
CA THR A 230 -12.17 -47.98 25.17
C THR A 230 -12.18 -47.45 23.73
N CYS A 231 -12.09 -48.36 22.75
CA CYS A 231 -11.98 -47.98 21.32
C CYS A 231 -13.29 -47.51 20.68
N ASP A 232 -14.42 -47.61 21.40
CA ASP A 232 -15.76 -47.06 21.11
C ASP A 232 -15.92 -46.32 19.77
N TYR A 233 -16.02 -47.12 18.71
CA TYR A 233 -16.13 -46.72 17.31
C TYR A 233 -17.59 -46.50 16.91
N PHE A 234 -17.84 -45.56 16.00
CA PHE A 234 -19.15 -45.37 15.40
C PHE A 234 -19.36 -46.42 14.30
N ALA A 235 -20.52 -47.08 14.33
CA ALA A 235 -20.94 -47.99 13.27
C ALA A 235 -22.14 -47.40 12.53
N GLY A 236 -22.07 -47.26 11.21
CA GLY A 236 -23.14 -46.65 10.42
C GLY A 236 -22.62 -45.91 9.19
N ASP A 237 -23.46 -45.03 8.65
CA ASP A 237 -23.11 -44.20 7.50
C ASP A 237 -23.11 -42.71 7.90
N ILE A 238 -22.13 -41.94 7.43
CA ILE A 238 -22.05 -40.47 7.59
C ILE A 238 -22.12 -39.85 6.19
N ASP A 239 -23.07 -38.92 6.01
CA ASP A 239 -23.33 -38.22 4.74
C ASP A 239 -22.55 -36.92 4.66
N TYR A 240 -22.48 -36.11 5.73
CA TYR A 240 -21.59 -34.97 5.74
C TYR A 240 -21.25 -34.50 7.15
N VAL A 241 -20.16 -33.73 7.25
CA VAL A 241 -19.79 -32.96 8.43
C VAL A 241 -19.48 -31.53 8.00
N LYS A 242 -20.13 -30.57 8.66
CA LYS A 242 -19.93 -29.13 8.45
C LYS A 242 -19.53 -28.46 9.75
N ILE A 243 -18.48 -27.65 9.69
CA ILE A 243 -18.02 -26.84 10.81
C ILE A 243 -18.13 -25.38 10.41
N LEU A 244 -18.70 -24.57 11.29
CA LEU A 244 -18.74 -23.12 11.22
C LEU A 244 -18.03 -22.54 12.45
N LYS A 245 -17.38 -21.39 12.27
CA LYS A 245 -16.79 -20.57 13.35
C LYS A 245 -17.34 -19.16 13.30
N GLY A 246 -17.57 -18.54 14.46
CA GLY A 246 -18.08 -17.19 14.63
C GLY A 246 -17.13 -16.31 15.43
N SER A 247 -17.49 -15.04 15.57
CA SER A 247 -16.77 -14.10 16.42
C SER A 247 -16.95 -14.48 17.89
N GLY A 248 -15.93 -15.06 18.49
CA GLY A 248 -15.80 -14.97 19.93
C GLY A 248 -14.39 -15.26 20.42
N GLY A 249 -13.96 -14.37 21.29
CA GLY A 249 -12.63 -14.12 21.81
C GLY A 249 -12.78 -13.02 22.86
N PRO A 250 -11.70 -12.57 23.52
CA PRO A 250 -11.72 -11.28 24.20
C PRO A 250 -12.30 -10.19 23.26
N ALA A 251 -12.87 -9.13 23.83
CA ALA A 251 -13.35 -8.00 23.04
C ALA A 251 -12.27 -7.59 22.03
N ASN A 252 -12.64 -7.44 20.76
CA ASN A 252 -11.70 -7.04 19.72
C ASN A 252 -11.00 -5.75 20.13
N GLN A 253 -9.67 -5.76 20.15
CA GLN A 253 -8.91 -4.55 20.40
C GLN A 253 -8.77 -3.82 19.08
N ALA A 254 -9.16 -2.54 19.05
CA ALA A 254 -9.01 -1.76 17.83
C ALA A 254 -7.53 -1.67 17.44
N PRO A 255 -7.20 -1.77 16.15
CA PRO A 255 -5.83 -1.62 15.68
C PRO A 255 -5.31 -0.22 15.99
N VAL A 256 -4.00 -0.10 16.19
CA VAL A 256 -3.31 1.19 16.33
C VAL A 256 -2.81 1.59 14.94
N ALA A 257 -3.39 2.65 14.39
CA ALA A 257 -2.96 3.23 13.13
C ALA A 257 -1.64 3.99 13.31
N ASP A 258 -0.71 3.79 12.38
CA ASP A 258 0.51 4.58 12.23
C ASP A 258 0.55 5.17 10.83
N LEU A 259 0.69 6.48 10.73
CA LEU A 259 0.62 7.24 9.48
C LEU A 259 1.97 7.91 9.23
N ALA A 260 2.69 7.42 8.22
CA ALA A 260 3.98 7.97 7.80
C ALA A 260 3.88 8.60 6.39
N PRO A 261 3.72 9.94 6.28
CA PRO A 261 3.75 10.66 5.02
C PRO A 261 5.18 10.97 4.55
N THR A 262 5.41 11.04 3.24
CA THR A 262 6.62 11.57 2.61
C THR A 262 6.24 12.39 1.39
N CYS A 263 6.71 13.63 1.29
CA CYS A 263 6.30 14.54 0.22
C CYS A 263 7.49 15.05 -0.59
N ALA A 264 7.28 15.17 -1.90
CA ALA A 264 8.18 15.82 -2.83
C ALA A 264 7.34 16.80 -3.68
N GLY A 265 7.42 18.07 -3.35
CA GLY A 265 6.57 19.07 -3.97
C GLY A 265 5.11 18.96 -3.51
N LEU A 266 4.21 18.97 -4.49
CA LEU A 266 2.77 18.74 -4.29
C LEU A 266 2.38 17.26 -4.30
N VAL A 267 3.32 16.34 -4.50
CA VAL A 267 3.06 14.89 -4.52
C VAL A 267 3.53 14.28 -3.21
N CYS A 268 2.66 13.52 -2.56
CA CYS A 268 2.99 12.77 -1.35
C CYS A 268 2.73 11.28 -1.53
N THR A 269 3.56 10.48 -0.89
CA THR A 269 3.32 9.06 -0.63
C THR A 269 3.02 8.87 0.85
N PHE A 270 2.15 7.91 1.15
CA PHE A 270 1.72 7.61 2.51
C PHE A 270 1.91 6.12 2.78
N SER A 271 2.35 5.79 3.99
CA SER A 271 2.57 4.43 4.46
C SER A 271 1.88 4.19 5.78
N ALA A 272 1.19 3.05 5.87
CA ALA A 272 0.57 2.51 7.07
C ALA A 272 1.38 1.35 7.66
N ALA A 273 2.59 1.09 7.14
CA ALA A 273 3.35 -0.12 7.45
C ALA A 273 3.75 -0.29 8.93
N GLY A 274 3.74 0.79 9.71
CA GLY A 274 3.95 0.72 11.16
C GLY A 274 2.68 0.49 11.98
N SER A 275 1.51 0.38 11.33
CA SER A 275 0.25 0.12 12.02
C SER A 275 0.27 -1.29 12.60
N THR A 276 -0.34 -1.47 13.77
CA THR A 276 -0.32 -2.75 14.49
C THR A 276 -1.70 -3.14 14.99
N ASP A 277 -1.92 -4.44 15.10
CA ASP A 277 -3.05 -5.01 15.81
C ASP A 277 -2.50 -5.99 16.85
N ALA A 278 -2.94 -5.83 18.10
CA ALA A 278 -2.42 -6.57 19.24
C ALA A 278 -2.99 -8.00 19.33
N ASP A 279 -4.14 -8.25 18.70
CA ASP A 279 -4.85 -9.52 18.79
C ASP A 279 -5.41 -10.03 17.46
N GLY A 280 -4.98 -9.43 16.35
CA GLY A 280 -5.36 -9.79 15.00
C GLY A 280 -4.40 -9.28 13.92
N ALA A 281 -4.92 -9.06 12.72
CA ALA A 281 -4.18 -8.51 11.58
C ALA A 281 -4.98 -7.41 10.89
N ILE A 282 -4.30 -6.37 10.41
CA ILE A 282 -4.91 -5.30 9.62
C ILE A 282 -5.23 -5.83 8.20
N GLN A 283 -6.47 -5.69 7.77
CA GLN A 283 -6.95 -6.12 6.45
C GLN A 283 -7.04 -4.97 5.46
N ASP A 284 -7.54 -3.81 5.91
CA ASP A 284 -7.94 -2.72 5.03
C ASP A 284 -7.44 -1.37 5.52
N HIS A 285 -7.18 -0.48 4.55
CA HIS A 285 -6.72 0.89 4.77
C HIS A 285 -7.61 1.85 3.97
N ARG A 286 -7.95 2.99 4.57
CA ARG A 286 -8.65 4.09 3.91
C ARG A 286 -7.95 5.40 4.26
N TRP A 287 -7.79 6.25 3.26
CA TRP A 287 -7.06 7.50 3.36
C TRP A 287 -7.97 8.67 3.04
N ASP A 288 -7.97 9.69 3.89
CA ASP A 288 -8.52 11.02 3.63
C ASP A 288 -7.36 12.00 3.58
N PHE A 289 -7.21 12.70 2.45
CA PHE A 289 -6.06 13.57 2.23
C PHE A 289 -6.29 15.00 2.74
N GLY A 290 -7.44 15.31 3.35
CA GLY A 290 -7.71 16.61 3.96
C GLY A 290 -7.98 17.74 2.97
N ASP A 291 -8.00 17.46 1.66
CA ASP A 291 -8.36 18.39 0.57
C ASP A 291 -9.74 18.08 -0.04
N GLY A 292 -10.51 17.21 0.62
CA GLY A 292 -11.81 16.72 0.16
C GLY A 292 -11.73 15.47 -0.72
N SER A 293 -10.53 14.96 -1.03
CA SER A 293 -10.34 13.69 -1.72
C SER A 293 -10.01 12.55 -0.75
N THR A 294 -10.45 11.34 -1.11
CA THR A 294 -10.18 10.12 -0.35
C THR A 294 -9.73 9.00 -1.28
N ALA A 295 -8.80 8.16 -0.84
CA ALA A 295 -8.60 6.86 -1.47
C ALA A 295 -9.72 5.90 -1.04
N GLY A 296 -10.16 5.03 -1.95
CA GLY A 296 -11.04 3.93 -1.61
C GLY A 296 -10.39 2.96 -0.61
N THR A 297 -11.17 2.04 -0.08
CA THR A 297 -10.65 0.98 0.80
C THR A 297 -9.69 0.08 0.00
N VAL A 298 -8.46 -0.09 0.50
CA VAL A 298 -7.41 -0.88 -0.14
C VAL A 298 -6.71 -1.79 0.86
N SER A 299 -6.32 -2.99 0.41
CA SER A 299 -5.58 -3.94 1.23
C SER A 299 -4.07 -3.67 1.27
N VAL A 300 -3.57 -2.82 0.37
CA VAL A 300 -2.15 -2.43 0.32
C VAL A 300 -1.91 -1.26 1.28
N PRO A 301 -0.89 -1.30 2.15
CA PRO A 301 -0.66 -0.29 3.19
C PRO A 301 -0.02 1.00 2.67
N THR A 302 0.00 1.24 1.36
CA THR A 302 0.63 2.42 0.76
C THR A 302 -0.26 3.05 -0.31
N THR A 303 -0.18 4.37 -0.42
CA THR A 303 -0.87 5.13 -1.47
C THR A 303 -0.11 6.41 -1.83
N SER A 304 -0.51 7.08 -2.91
CA SER A 304 0.00 8.39 -3.29
C SER A 304 -1.15 9.38 -3.57
N HIS A 305 -0.88 10.65 -3.34
CA HIS A 305 -1.80 11.75 -3.63
C HIS A 305 -1.06 12.96 -4.19
N THR A 306 -1.71 13.72 -5.06
CA THR A 306 -1.18 14.98 -5.61
C THR A 306 -2.12 16.12 -5.25
N TYR A 307 -1.62 17.09 -4.47
CA TYR A 307 -2.37 18.27 -4.09
C TYR A 307 -2.37 19.30 -5.22
N ALA A 308 -3.48 20.02 -5.38
CA ALA A 308 -3.62 21.05 -6.40
C ALA A 308 -2.89 22.37 -6.03
N ALA A 309 -2.67 22.61 -4.73
CA ALA A 309 -2.10 23.85 -4.23
C ALA A 309 -1.14 23.59 -3.06
N ALA A 310 -0.27 24.57 -2.79
CA ALA A 310 0.53 24.61 -1.57
C ALA A 310 -0.39 24.77 -0.36
N GLY A 311 -0.05 24.12 0.75
CA GLY A 311 -0.84 24.22 1.98
C GLY A 311 -0.47 23.17 3.01
N THR A 312 -1.13 23.25 4.16
CA THR A 312 -1.09 22.23 5.21
C THR A 312 -2.43 21.51 5.23
N TYR A 313 -2.40 20.19 5.11
CA TYR A 313 -3.58 19.34 4.99
C TYR A 313 -3.63 18.31 6.13
N PRO A 314 -4.75 18.19 6.85
CA PRO A 314 -4.91 17.17 7.89
C PRO A 314 -5.22 15.82 7.24
N VAL A 315 -4.20 14.98 7.08
CA VAL A 315 -4.35 13.66 6.45
C VAL A 315 -4.75 12.66 7.51
N THR A 316 -5.82 11.90 7.27
CA THR A 316 -6.32 10.86 8.17
C THR A 316 -6.21 9.48 7.52
N LEU A 317 -5.56 8.55 8.22
CA LEU A 317 -5.58 7.12 7.93
C LEU A 317 -6.61 6.44 8.83
N THR A 318 -7.46 5.60 8.25
CA THR A 318 -8.28 4.60 8.96
C THR A 318 -7.81 3.21 8.57
N VAL A 319 -7.45 2.38 9.55
CA VAL A 319 -7.13 0.96 9.34
C VAL A 319 -8.23 0.09 9.94
N THR A 320 -8.57 -1.01 9.27
CA THR A 320 -9.58 -1.99 9.73
C THR A 320 -8.93 -3.36 9.91
N ASP A 321 -9.18 -4.00 11.04
CA ASP A 321 -8.65 -5.35 11.35
C ASP A 321 -9.50 -6.50 10.76
N ASP A 322 -9.02 -7.73 10.95
CA ASP A 322 -9.64 -8.97 10.49
C ASP A 322 -10.93 -9.35 11.23
N ARG A 323 -11.30 -8.57 12.25
CA ARG A 323 -12.54 -8.69 13.02
C ARG A 323 -13.44 -7.45 12.90
N GLY A 324 -13.08 -6.51 12.03
CA GLY A 324 -13.85 -5.33 11.65
C GLY A 324 -13.75 -4.11 12.59
N ALA A 325 -12.88 -4.09 13.61
CA ALA A 325 -12.65 -2.84 14.36
C ALA A 325 -11.67 -1.94 13.61
N THR A 326 -11.73 -0.64 13.94
CA THR A 326 -11.01 0.40 13.22
C THR A 326 -10.16 1.25 14.14
N GLY A 327 -8.95 1.59 13.68
CA GLY A 327 -8.04 2.56 14.27
C GLY A 327 -7.86 3.76 13.35
N THR A 328 -7.60 4.94 13.91
CA THR A 328 -7.34 6.15 13.12
C THR A 328 -6.11 6.90 13.59
N ALA A 329 -5.39 7.51 12.65
CA ALA A 329 -4.28 8.43 12.90
C ALA A 329 -4.42 9.64 11.98
N THR A 330 -4.14 10.84 12.49
CA THR A 330 -4.16 12.08 11.71
C THR A 330 -2.85 12.83 11.86
N VAL A 331 -2.30 13.30 10.75
CA VAL A 331 -1.05 14.07 10.70
C VAL A 331 -1.23 15.26 9.78
N ASP A 332 -0.76 16.44 10.22
CA ASP A 332 -0.71 17.63 9.38
C ASP A 332 0.45 17.53 8.38
N VAL A 333 0.10 17.46 7.09
CA VAL A 333 1.06 17.34 5.99
C VAL A 333 1.17 18.67 5.27
N THR A 334 2.35 19.28 5.32
CA THR A 334 2.62 20.52 4.58
C THR A 334 3.25 20.20 3.23
N VAL A 335 2.61 20.67 2.16
CA VAL A 335 3.10 20.57 0.79
C VAL A 335 3.33 21.95 0.20
N ALA A 336 4.40 22.06 -0.59
CA ALA A 336 4.73 23.25 -1.34
C ALA A 336 5.21 22.82 -2.72
N PRO A 337 5.05 23.62 -3.78
CA PRO A 337 5.63 23.34 -5.08
C PRO A 337 7.12 23.03 -4.91
N VAL A 338 7.62 22.02 -5.64
CA VAL A 338 9.08 21.91 -5.78
C VAL A 338 9.54 23.21 -6.43
N PRO A 339 10.55 23.91 -5.88
CA PRO A 339 11.15 25.02 -6.58
C PRO A 339 11.46 24.57 -8.01
N GLU A 340 10.97 25.30 -9.02
CA GLU A 340 11.21 24.92 -10.41
C GLU A 340 12.72 24.72 -10.59
N ARG A 341 13.12 23.63 -11.25
CA ARG A 341 14.54 23.44 -11.57
C ARG A 341 15.00 24.69 -12.31
N ILE A 342 15.97 25.41 -11.73
CA ILE A 342 16.52 26.57 -12.41
C ILE A 342 17.05 26.14 -13.77
N THR A 343 16.64 26.84 -14.81
CA THR A 343 17.07 26.57 -16.18
C THR A 343 17.54 27.84 -16.86
N PHE A 344 18.52 27.69 -17.74
CA PHE A 344 18.99 28.79 -18.59
C PHE A 344 17.97 29.05 -19.71
N VAL A 345 17.53 30.30 -19.85
CA VAL A 345 16.51 30.72 -20.82
C VAL A 345 17.13 31.29 -22.09
N GLY A 346 18.21 32.07 -21.95
CA GLY A 346 18.87 32.71 -23.08
C GLY A 346 19.95 33.72 -22.66
N GLN A 347 20.77 34.12 -23.62
CA GLN A 347 21.82 35.12 -23.44
C GLN A 347 21.83 36.08 -24.64
N ALA A 348 22.27 37.30 -24.39
CA ALA A 348 22.65 38.25 -25.43
C ALA A 348 24.00 38.88 -25.07
N THR A 349 24.82 39.18 -26.07
CA THR A 349 26.11 39.85 -25.85
C THR A 349 26.39 40.86 -26.94
N ALA A 350 26.88 42.03 -26.55
CA ALA A 350 27.31 43.08 -27.45
C ALA A 350 28.72 43.55 -27.09
N ASN A 351 29.58 43.58 -28.10
CA ASN A 351 30.94 44.10 -28.03
C ASN A 351 30.99 45.41 -28.80
N ALA A 352 31.27 46.52 -28.14
CA ALA A 352 31.31 47.82 -28.78
C ALA A 352 32.49 48.66 -28.30
N ASN A 353 32.89 49.63 -29.11
CA ASN A 353 33.75 50.73 -28.71
C ASN A 353 32.98 52.04 -28.93
N TRP A 354 32.06 52.35 -28.03
CA TRP A 354 31.10 53.45 -28.18
C TRP A 354 30.73 54.04 -26.82
N THR A 355 29.93 55.10 -26.80
CA THR A 355 29.31 55.67 -25.60
C THR A 355 28.04 54.93 -25.17
N SER A 356 27.56 53.96 -25.94
CA SER A 356 26.33 53.22 -25.66
C SER A 356 26.49 51.76 -26.05
N HIS A 357 26.19 50.87 -25.10
CA HIS A 357 26.21 49.43 -25.27
C HIS A 357 24.78 48.92 -25.20
N THR A 358 24.34 48.16 -26.20
CA THR A 358 22.96 47.66 -26.29
C THR A 358 22.93 46.16 -26.49
N VAL A 359 22.10 45.47 -25.72
CA VAL A 359 21.70 44.08 -25.98
C VAL A 359 20.18 43.98 -26.06
N THR A 360 19.67 42.93 -26.69
CA THR A 360 18.23 42.64 -26.72
C THR A 360 17.91 41.53 -25.73
N VAL A 361 16.90 41.71 -24.89
CA VAL A 361 16.39 40.65 -23.99
C VAL A 361 15.93 39.47 -24.86
N PRO A 362 16.40 38.22 -24.60
CA PRO A 362 16.00 37.06 -25.41
C PRO A 362 14.48 36.92 -25.49
N ALA A 363 13.96 36.61 -26.69
CA ALA A 363 12.51 36.51 -26.92
C ALA A 363 11.83 35.37 -26.14
N THR A 364 12.62 34.42 -25.62
CA THR A 364 12.16 33.29 -24.80
C THR A 364 11.94 33.63 -23.32
N VAL A 365 12.32 34.85 -22.91
CA VAL A 365 12.11 35.36 -21.55
C VAL A 365 10.61 35.50 -21.26
N GLN A 366 10.22 35.11 -20.06
CA GLN A 366 8.86 35.20 -19.53
C GLN A 366 8.84 36.07 -18.26
N PRO A 367 7.66 36.64 -17.91
CA PRO A 367 7.49 37.27 -16.61
C PRO A 367 7.90 36.31 -15.47
N GLY A 368 8.72 36.78 -14.54
CA GLY A 368 9.27 35.99 -13.44
C GLY A 368 10.70 35.51 -13.64
N ASP A 369 11.22 35.44 -14.87
CA ASP A 369 12.60 35.03 -15.13
C ASP A 369 13.60 36.02 -14.50
N LYS A 370 14.70 35.53 -13.91
CA LYS A 370 15.82 36.34 -13.43
C LYS A 370 16.70 36.76 -14.59
N LEU A 371 16.92 38.06 -14.73
CA LEU A 371 17.88 38.63 -15.67
C LEU A 371 19.10 39.15 -14.92
N LEU A 372 20.29 38.77 -15.39
CA LEU A 372 21.57 39.35 -15.01
C LEU A 372 22.11 40.18 -16.17
N LEU A 373 22.60 41.38 -15.89
CA LEU A 373 23.23 42.27 -16.87
C LEU A 373 24.60 42.68 -16.35
N LEU A 374 25.65 42.49 -17.16
CA LEU A 374 27.02 42.85 -16.81
C LEU A 374 27.64 43.66 -17.93
N LEU A 375 28.09 44.88 -17.62
CA LEU A 375 28.93 45.67 -18.51
C LEU A 375 30.35 45.67 -17.96
N SER A 376 31.28 45.10 -18.73
CA SER A 376 32.71 45.20 -18.48
C SER A 376 33.34 46.11 -19.52
N GLN A 377 33.98 47.19 -19.08
CA GLN A 377 34.56 48.21 -19.94
C GLN A 377 35.99 48.52 -19.55
N ASN A 378 36.81 49.03 -20.47
CA ASN A 378 38.17 49.47 -20.11
C ASN A 378 38.10 50.67 -19.17
N THR A 379 38.93 50.68 -18.13
CA THR A 379 38.97 51.74 -17.12
C THR A 379 39.76 52.93 -17.65
N HIS A 380 39.14 54.11 -17.70
CA HIS A 380 39.81 55.40 -17.88
C HIS A 380 38.97 56.54 -17.28
N THR A 381 39.61 57.69 -17.05
CA THR A 381 39.08 58.84 -16.28
C THR A 381 37.88 59.55 -16.91
N GLY A 382 37.33 59.08 -18.03
CA GLY A 382 36.17 59.67 -18.70
C GLY A 382 34.92 58.79 -18.80
N THR A 383 34.94 57.54 -18.34
CA THR A 383 33.79 56.62 -18.56
C THR A 383 32.61 56.81 -17.61
N GLY A 384 32.81 57.50 -16.47
CA GLY A 384 31.75 57.83 -15.52
C GLY A 384 31.03 56.62 -14.90
N GLU A 385 29.90 56.88 -14.21
CA GLU A 385 28.97 55.85 -13.74
C GLU A 385 27.99 55.52 -14.89
N PRO A 386 27.78 54.23 -15.23
CA PRO A 386 26.88 53.88 -16.33
C PRO A 386 25.43 54.28 -16.05
N THR A 387 24.74 54.79 -17.06
CA THR A 387 23.34 55.23 -16.99
C THR A 387 22.46 54.51 -18.02
N GLY A 388 21.16 54.81 -18.08
CA GLY A 388 20.23 54.25 -19.08
C GLY A 388 19.58 52.90 -18.71
N VAL A 389 19.99 52.28 -17.61
CA VAL A 389 19.52 50.95 -17.18
C VAL A 389 18.26 51.02 -16.30
N THR A 390 17.19 51.65 -16.84
CA THR A 390 15.95 51.90 -16.09
C THR A 390 15.19 50.61 -15.74
N GLY A 391 14.70 50.50 -14.50
CA GLY A 391 13.96 49.33 -14.04
C GLY A 391 14.81 48.11 -13.68
N TRP A 392 16.13 48.30 -13.60
CA TRP A 392 17.09 47.29 -13.12
C TRP A 392 17.67 47.72 -11.77
N ASN A 393 18.00 46.74 -10.95
CA ASN A 393 18.62 46.95 -9.65
C ASN A 393 20.13 46.76 -9.78
N ARG A 394 20.92 47.76 -9.37
CA ARG A 394 22.39 47.65 -9.35
C ARG A 394 22.81 46.67 -8.25
N LEU A 395 23.63 45.68 -8.59
CA LEU A 395 24.31 44.83 -7.62
C LEU A 395 25.54 45.55 -7.11
N ASP A 396 26.50 45.81 -8.01
CA ASP A 396 27.65 46.64 -7.70
C ASP A 396 28.49 47.01 -8.92
N ARG A 397 29.52 47.84 -8.68
CA ARG A 397 30.58 48.18 -9.62
C ARG A 397 31.93 47.87 -8.99
N LEU A 398 32.80 47.24 -9.76
CA LEU A 398 34.15 46.89 -9.35
C LEU A 398 35.14 47.34 -10.40
N ASP A 399 36.05 48.22 -10.01
CA ASP A 399 37.18 48.61 -10.85
C ASP A 399 38.32 47.63 -10.66
N GLY A 400 38.64 46.91 -11.73
CA GLY A 400 39.75 45.98 -11.76
C GLY A 400 41.10 46.66 -12.00
N GLY A 401 41.13 47.91 -12.45
CA GLY A 401 42.29 48.70 -12.86
C GLY A 401 42.41 48.86 -14.38
N TYR A 402 42.39 47.76 -15.14
CA TYR A 402 42.34 47.79 -16.61
C TYR A 402 40.90 47.77 -17.13
N ALA A 403 40.04 47.02 -16.45
CA ALA A 403 38.62 46.94 -16.78
C ALA A 403 37.75 47.09 -15.52
N THR A 404 36.66 47.83 -15.66
CA THR A 404 35.62 48.00 -14.65
C THR A 404 34.39 47.22 -15.05
N THR A 405 33.82 46.46 -14.11
CA THR A 405 32.56 45.74 -14.32
C THR A 405 31.47 46.32 -13.46
N THR A 406 30.32 46.61 -14.05
CA THR A 406 29.07 46.94 -13.33
C THR A 406 28.05 45.84 -13.60
N ALA A 407 27.44 45.34 -12.53
CA ALA A 407 26.45 44.28 -12.59
C ALA A 407 25.09 44.76 -12.08
N TRP A 408 24.04 44.36 -12.78
CA TRP A 408 22.64 44.60 -12.43
C TRP A 408 21.83 43.32 -12.50
N TRP A 409 20.67 43.35 -11.85
CA TRP A 409 19.68 42.29 -11.95
C TRP A 409 18.26 42.85 -12.08
N LYS A 410 17.37 42.03 -12.64
CA LYS A 410 15.94 42.32 -12.76
C LYS A 410 15.13 41.03 -12.68
N THR A 411 13.93 41.07 -12.12
CA THR A 411 12.90 40.06 -12.37
C THR A 411 12.08 40.52 -13.57
N ALA A 412 12.08 39.72 -14.64
CA ALA A 412 11.42 40.07 -15.89
C ALA A 412 9.91 40.28 -15.66
N THR A 413 9.36 41.29 -16.33
CA THR A 413 7.94 41.62 -16.34
C THR A 413 7.34 41.43 -17.73
N ALA A 414 6.00 41.42 -17.82
CA ALA A 414 5.32 41.43 -19.10
C ALA A 414 5.80 42.63 -19.94
N GLY A 415 6.29 42.35 -21.15
CA GLY A 415 6.83 43.35 -22.06
C GLY A 415 8.36 43.45 -22.11
N ASP A 416 9.12 42.74 -21.26
CA ASP A 416 10.59 42.77 -21.33
C ASP A 416 11.17 41.98 -22.52
N ALA A 417 10.54 40.86 -22.87
CA ALA A 417 11.04 39.97 -23.93
C ALA A 417 11.18 40.71 -25.27
N GLY A 418 12.35 40.61 -25.91
CA GLY A 418 12.64 41.26 -27.18
C GLY A 418 12.94 42.77 -27.10
N THR A 419 12.90 43.38 -25.92
CA THR A 419 13.24 44.81 -25.76
C THR A 419 14.75 45.05 -25.71
N ALA A 420 15.18 46.26 -26.10
CA ALA A 420 16.57 46.67 -25.99
C ALA A 420 16.89 47.16 -24.58
N VAL A 421 18.01 46.70 -24.03
CA VAL A 421 18.61 47.23 -22.80
C VAL A 421 19.86 48.00 -23.19
N GLN A 422 19.84 49.31 -22.93
CA GLN A 422 20.92 50.22 -23.28
C GLN A 422 21.65 50.68 -22.02
N VAL A 423 22.98 50.59 -22.04
CA VAL A 423 23.86 51.10 -21.00
C VAL A 423 24.71 52.21 -21.62
N ALA A 424 24.51 53.44 -21.14
CA ALA A 424 25.21 54.63 -21.62
C ALA A 424 26.41 54.97 -20.71
N LEU A 425 27.47 55.48 -21.34
CA LEU A 425 28.72 55.92 -20.72
C LEU A 425 29.00 57.37 -21.10
N ASP A 426 29.71 58.08 -20.23
CA ASP A 426 30.04 59.50 -20.43
C ASP A 426 31.10 59.74 -21.52
N SER A 427 31.84 58.70 -21.87
CA SER A 427 32.85 58.72 -22.94
C SER A 427 32.94 57.37 -23.64
N GLN A 428 33.51 57.38 -24.84
CA GLN A 428 33.71 56.17 -25.62
C GLN A 428 34.60 55.18 -24.86
N ALA A 429 34.11 53.95 -24.71
CA ALA A 429 34.85 52.87 -24.08
C ALA A 429 34.67 51.58 -24.86
N LYS A 430 35.70 50.73 -24.79
CA LYS A 430 35.56 49.33 -25.21
C LYS A 430 34.82 48.60 -24.12
N GLY A 431 33.69 48.01 -24.47
CA GLY A 431 32.83 47.33 -23.53
C GLY A 431 32.27 46.02 -24.07
N ASN A 432 32.20 45.05 -23.17
CA ASN A 432 31.51 43.78 -23.31
C ASN A 432 30.24 43.84 -22.44
N LEU A 433 29.08 43.90 -23.06
CA LEU A 433 27.78 43.87 -22.38
C LEU A 433 27.17 42.49 -22.53
N VAL A 434 26.90 41.81 -21.41
CA VAL A 434 26.28 40.47 -21.38
C VAL A 434 24.98 40.53 -20.61
N LEU A 435 23.93 39.96 -21.18
CA LEU A 435 22.68 39.62 -20.50
C LEU A 435 22.51 38.11 -20.47
N ALA A 436 22.15 37.55 -19.32
CA ALA A 436 21.76 36.15 -19.16
C ALA A 436 20.43 36.04 -18.40
N ALA A 437 19.56 35.14 -18.86
CA ALA A 437 18.23 34.92 -18.30
C ALA A 437 18.09 33.50 -17.75
N TYR A 438 17.46 33.38 -16.57
CA TYR A 438 17.24 32.12 -15.87
C TYR A 438 15.80 32.01 -15.36
N ARG A 439 15.17 30.85 -15.52
CA ARG A 439 13.80 30.55 -15.05
C ARG A 439 13.84 29.78 -13.73
N GLY A 440 12.78 29.88 -12.93
CA GLY A 440 12.64 29.14 -11.68
C GLY A 440 13.51 29.68 -10.55
N VAL A 441 13.78 30.98 -10.55
CA VAL A 441 14.64 31.65 -9.55
C VAL A 441 13.76 32.48 -8.62
N ALA A 442 13.95 32.32 -7.30
CA ALA A 442 13.21 33.04 -6.27
C ALA A 442 13.24 34.57 -6.47
N PRO A 443 12.17 35.30 -6.09
CA PRO A 443 12.15 36.75 -6.07
C PRO A 443 13.28 37.35 -5.21
N GLY A 444 13.81 38.53 -5.59
CA GLY A 444 14.86 39.24 -4.83
C GLY A 444 16.25 39.18 -5.46
N ALA A 445 17.24 39.83 -4.84
CA ALA A 445 18.58 39.92 -5.39
C ALA A 445 19.32 38.58 -5.32
N PRO A 446 20.12 38.21 -6.34
CA PRO A 446 21.01 37.06 -6.24
C PRO A 446 22.07 37.29 -5.16
N ALA A 447 22.45 36.24 -4.43
CA ALA A 447 23.66 36.30 -3.61
C ALA A 447 24.88 36.35 -4.52
N PHE A 448 25.91 37.11 -4.17
CA PHE A 448 27.09 37.24 -5.02
C PHE A 448 28.36 37.58 -4.25
N SER A 449 29.50 37.24 -4.85
CA SER A 449 30.83 37.66 -4.44
C SER A 449 31.59 38.19 -5.66
N ARG A 450 32.50 39.14 -5.44
CA ARG A 450 33.33 39.72 -6.50
C ARG A 450 34.76 39.99 -6.00
N ALA A 451 35.73 39.91 -6.90
CA ALA A 451 37.13 40.12 -6.57
C ALA A 451 37.91 40.73 -7.74
N THR A 452 39.02 41.38 -7.40
CA THR A 452 40.07 41.80 -8.33
C THR A 452 41.32 40.96 -8.08
N ASP A 453 42.05 40.63 -9.13
CA ASP A 453 43.38 40.02 -9.01
C ASP A 453 44.47 41.05 -9.35
N PRO A 454 45.31 41.46 -8.39
CA PRO A 454 46.39 42.40 -8.63
C PRO A 454 47.63 41.75 -9.28
N ALA A 455 47.67 40.42 -9.39
CA ALA A 455 48.83 39.70 -9.93
C ALA A 455 48.85 39.73 -11.47
N SER A 456 50.04 39.97 -12.04
CA SER A 456 50.26 39.90 -13.49
C SER A 456 50.25 38.46 -14.00
N THR A 457 49.08 37.89 -14.22
CA THR A 457 48.89 36.49 -14.66
C THR A 457 47.88 36.38 -15.80
N ALA A 458 47.89 35.25 -16.50
CA ALA A 458 46.88 34.93 -17.52
C ALA A 458 45.61 34.32 -16.91
N THR A 459 45.67 33.83 -15.66
CA THR A 459 44.60 33.06 -15.02
C THR A 459 43.74 33.94 -14.12
N ARG A 460 42.42 33.73 -14.13
CA ARG A 460 41.45 34.47 -13.33
C ARG A 460 40.59 33.51 -12.53
N ILE A 461 40.52 33.73 -11.22
CA ILE A 461 39.80 32.87 -10.29
C ILE A 461 38.57 33.61 -9.78
N THR A 462 37.40 32.96 -9.82
CA THR A 462 36.20 33.54 -9.20
C THR A 462 36.25 33.46 -7.68
N PRO A 463 35.74 34.46 -6.95
CA PRO A 463 35.61 34.38 -5.50
C PRO A 463 34.53 33.36 -5.10
N TYR A 464 34.61 32.84 -3.88
CA TYR A 464 33.55 32.01 -3.31
C TYR A 464 32.35 32.86 -2.89
N ALA A 465 31.15 32.46 -3.33
CA ALA A 465 29.87 33.01 -2.90
C ALA A 465 29.10 31.98 -2.04
N PRO A 466 28.35 32.44 -1.03
CA PRO A 466 27.56 31.54 -0.19
C PRO A 466 26.36 30.98 -0.95
N VAL A 467 26.09 29.69 -0.75
CA VAL A 467 24.90 28.98 -1.23
C VAL A 467 24.05 28.62 -0.03
N THR A 468 23.06 29.46 0.28
CA THR A 468 22.20 29.31 1.48
C THR A 468 21.07 28.31 1.27
N THR A 469 20.61 28.14 0.03
CA THR A 469 19.51 27.23 -0.33
C THR A 469 20.05 26.12 -1.22
N ALA A 470 19.79 24.86 -0.87
CA ALA A 470 20.13 23.74 -1.74
C ALA A 470 19.39 23.86 -3.08
N GLN A 471 19.94 23.22 -4.11
CA GLN A 471 19.42 23.28 -5.48
C GLN A 471 19.55 24.64 -6.19
N SER A 472 20.34 25.56 -5.65
CA SER A 472 20.66 26.84 -6.31
C SER A 472 21.40 26.63 -7.64
N TRP A 473 21.53 27.68 -8.44
CA TRP A 473 22.29 27.69 -9.69
C TRP A 473 23.39 28.73 -9.61
N ALA A 474 24.63 28.36 -9.95
CA ALA A 474 25.76 29.27 -9.85
C ALA A 474 26.16 29.81 -11.23
N VAL A 475 26.37 31.12 -11.31
CA VAL A 475 26.84 31.81 -12.52
C VAL A 475 28.19 32.44 -12.20
N SER A 476 29.20 32.14 -13.00
CA SER A 476 30.56 32.65 -12.88
C SER A 476 30.88 33.57 -14.06
N TYR A 477 31.52 34.69 -13.75
CA TYR A 477 31.90 35.68 -14.75
C TYR A 477 33.36 36.11 -14.58
N TRP A 478 34.11 36.05 -15.66
CA TRP A 478 35.51 36.44 -15.70
C TRP A 478 35.71 37.52 -16.73
N VAL A 479 36.47 38.53 -16.35
CA VAL A 479 36.96 39.56 -17.26
C VAL A 479 38.46 39.42 -17.37
N HIS A 480 38.98 39.58 -18.58
CA HIS A 480 40.40 39.58 -18.86
C HIS A 480 40.77 40.72 -19.81
N GLY A 481 41.71 41.56 -19.39
CA GLY A 481 42.12 42.76 -20.10
C GLY A 481 43.52 42.64 -20.67
N ASP A 482 43.65 42.34 -21.97
CA ASP A 482 44.94 42.23 -22.65
C ASP A 482 44.82 42.63 -24.14
N ALA A 483 45.90 42.52 -24.91
CA ALA A 483 45.87 42.79 -26.36
C ALA A 483 45.67 41.55 -27.25
N ALA A 484 45.68 40.34 -26.68
CA ALA A 484 45.80 39.07 -27.41
C ALA A 484 44.54 38.18 -27.34
N SER A 485 43.90 38.11 -26.19
CA SER A 485 42.71 37.30 -25.91
C SER A 485 41.54 37.73 -26.80
N THR A 486 40.98 36.78 -27.56
CA THR A 486 39.68 36.93 -28.25
C THR A 486 38.56 36.21 -27.51
N ALA A 487 38.93 35.28 -26.64
CA ALA A 487 38.09 34.45 -25.78
C ALA A 487 38.95 33.95 -24.61
N LEU A 488 38.32 33.49 -23.53
CA LEU A 488 39.02 32.82 -22.43
C LEU A 488 38.86 31.31 -22.53
N THR A 489 39.87 30.56 -22.11
CA THR A 489 39.73 29.12 -21.89
C THR A 489 38.91 28.92 -20.61
N PRO A 490 37.71 28.30 -20.69
CA PRO A 490 36.87 28.09 -19.52
C PRO A 490 37.41 26.97 -18.61
N PRO A 491 37.09 27.00 -17.30
CA PRO A 491 37.34 25.87 -16.42
C PRO A 491 36.51 24.64 -16.82
N ALA A 492 36.91 23.46 -16.36
CA ALA A 492 36.08 22.25 -16.47
C ALA A 492 34.83 22.36 -15.58
N GLY A 493 33.76 21.62 -15.94
CA GLY A 493 32.57 21.50 -15.10
C GLY A 493 31.60 22.69 -15.15
N VAL A 494 31.79 23.64 -16.07
CA VAL A 494 30.84 24.73 -16.33
C VAL A 494 30.30 24.66 -17.76
N THR A 495 29.13 25.24 -17.99
CA THR A 495 28.60 25.50 -19.34
C THR A 495 28.78 26.96 -19.71
N VAL A 496 29.51 27.22 -20.80
CA VAL A 496 29.72 28.56 -21.35
C VAL A 496 28.43 29.10 -21.96
N ARG A 497 28.03 30.31 -21.57
CA ARG A 497 26.88 31.03 -22.13
C ARG A 497 27.28 32.23 -22.99
N SER A 498 28.40 32.88 -22.66
CA SER A 498 29.01 33.92 -23.49
C SER A 498 30.52 33.88 -23.32
N ASN A 499 31.27 34.01 -24.42
CA ASN A 499 32.72 34.10 -24.38
C ASN A 499 33.18 34.92 -25.58
N SER A 500 33.48 36.19 -25.36
CA SER A 500 33.74 37.11 -26.47
C SER A 500 34.60 38.30 -26.06
N SER A 501 35.07 39.01 -27.07
CA SER A 501 35.97 40.15 -26.95
C SER A 501 35.72 41.16 -28.06
N GLN A 502 36.18 42.39 -27.90
CA GLN A 502 36.22 43.38 -28.98
C GLN A 502 37.43 43.13 -29.89
N THR A 503 37.44 43.72 -31.08
CA THR A 503 38.58 43.68 -32.01
C THR A 503 39.58 44.81 -31.74
N GLY A 504 40.77 44.73 -32.35
CA GLY A 504 41.87 45.69 -32.18
C GLY A 504 42.67 45.50 -30.88
N GLY A 505 43.58 46.44 -30.59
CA GLY A 505 44.45 46.42 -29.40
C GLY A 505 43.75 46.91 -28.13
N GLY A 506 44.08 46.34 -26.99
CA GLY A 506 43.50 46.69 -25.69
C GLY A 506 42.05 46.23 -25.55
N ARG A 507 41.84 44.93 -25.32
CA ARG A 507 40.54 44.27 -25.36
C ARG A 507 40.01 44.00 -23.97
N VAL A 508 38.70 44.07 -23.83
CA VAL A 508 37.97 43.58 -22.64
C VAL A 508 37.30 42.27 -23.03
N THR A 509 38.00 41.18 -22.77
CA THR A 509 37.49 39.83 -23.02
C THR A 509 36.70 39.37 -21.81
N ALA A 510 35.49 38.84 -22.02
CA ALA A 510 34.68 38.33 -20.94
C ALA A 510 34.10 36.95 -21.23
N LEU A 511 34.00 36.15 -20.17
CA LEU A 511 33.41 34.82 -20.14
C LEU A 511 32.30 34.80 -19.10
N LEU A 512 31.09 34.42 -19.50
CA LEU A 512 29.99 34.04 -18.63
C LEU A 512 29.76 32.54 -18.77
N ALA A 513 29.82 31.81 -17.67
CA ALA A 513 29.48 30.40 -17.62
C ALA A 513 28.63 30.10 -16.37
N ASP A 514 27.89 29.01 -16.39
CA ASP A 514 27.12 28.56 -15.22
C ASP A 514 27.37 27.09 -14.89
N SER A 515 26.89 26.66 -13.72
CA SER A 515 27.10 25.31 -13.18
C SER A 515 26.43 24.19 -13.97
N ALA A 516 25.60 24.51 -14.97
CA ALA A 516 24.83 23.57 -15.81
C ALA A 516 23.89 22.62 -15.05
N SER A 517 23.87 22.72 -13.73
CA SER A 517 23.21 21.85 -12.78
C SER A 517 23.05 22.56 -11.45
N SER A 518 22.17 22.02 -10.63
CA SER A 518 21.90 22.52 -9.29
C SER A 518 23.11 22.31 -8.36
N VAL A 519 23.48 23.33 -7.60
CA VAL A 519 24.56 23.29 -6.61
C VAL A 519 24.01 23.04 -5.19
N PRO A 520 24.72 22.28 -4.34
CA PRO A 520 24.32 22.05 -2.95
C PRO A 520 24.53 23.30 -2.09
N ALA A 521 23.90 23.33 -0.90
CA ALA A 521 24.16 24.36 0.10
C ALA A 521 25.63 24.31 0.55
N GLY A 522 26.24 25.46 0.82
CA GLY A 522 27.67 25.61 1.12
C GLY A 522 28.27 26.85 0.48
N ILE A 523 29.39 26.70 -0.25
CA ILE A 523 30.05 27.76 -1.00
C ILE A 523 30.34 27.31 -2.43
N TYR A 524 30.27 28.22 -3.39
CA TYR A 524 30.61 27.96 -4.79
C TYR A 524 31.54 29.05 -5.31
N GLY A 525 32.59 28.68 -6.06
CA GLY A 525 33.59 29.60 -6.59
C GLY A 525 34.94 28.91 -6.76
N GLY A 526 36.02 29.69 -6.86
CA GLY A 526 37.38 29.16 -7.02
C GLY A 526 37.67 28.65 -8.43
N LEU A 527 36.88 29.04 -9.42
CA LEU A 527 36.97 28.52 -10.78
C LEU A 527 37.93 29.37 -11.64
N ALA A 528 38.85 28.70 -12.33
CA ALA A 528 39.93 29.33 -13.08
C ALA A 528 39.64 29.41 -14.59
N ALA A 529 39.60 30.62 -15.16
CA ALA A 529 39.60 30.85 -16.60
C ALA A 529 40.92 31.50 -17.05
N THR A 530 41.40 31.19 -18.25
CA THR A 530 42.75 31.59 -18.70
C THR A 530 42.69 32.39 -20.00
N GLY A 531 43.33 33.57 -20.02
CA GLY A 531 43.56 34.39 -21.19
C GLY A 531 44.83 34.00 -21.97
N ALA A 532 45.03 34.59 -23.14
CA ALA A 532 46.18 34.34 -24.01
C ALA A 532 47.47 35.06 -23.54
N ALA A 533 47.35 36.10 -22.73
CA ALA A 533 48.49 36.85 -22.19
C ALA A 533 48.28 37.19 -20.71
N ALA A 534 49.35 37.61 -20.03
CA ALA A 534 49.25 38.09 -18.66
C ALA A 534 48.64 39.48 -18.61
N SER A 535 47.85 39.74 -17.57
CA SER A 535 47.24 41.03 -17.28
C SER A 535 47.29 41.28 -15.78
N THR A 536 47.38 42.54 -15.34
CA THR A 536 47.57 42.91 -13.92
C THR A 536 46.28 43.21 -13.19
N THR A 537 45.15 43.37 -13.89
CA THR A 537 44.02 44.13 -13.32
C THR A 537 42.69 43.79 -13.99
N THR A 538 41.93 42.84 -13.43
CA THR A 538 40.63 42.44 -14.00
C THR A 538 39.65 42.02 -12.90
N THR A 539 38.35 41.95 -13.21
CA THR A 539 37.30 41.60 -12.24
C THR A 539 36.77 40.19 -12.45
N THR A 540 36.48 39.47 -11.37
CA THR A 540 35.75 38.20 -11.38
C THR A 540 34.56 38.22 -10.44
N TRP A 541 33.51 37.47 -10.79
CA TRP A 541 32.25 37.45 -10.06
C TRP A 541 31.69 36.03 -9.98
N THR A 542 31.03 35.73 -8.86
CA THR A 542 30.19 34.54 -8.69
C THR A 542 28.83 35.00 -8.20
N PHE A 543 27.76 34.59 -8.90
CA PHE A 543 26.37 34.81 -8.52
C PHE A 543 25.71 33.47 -8.18
N VAL A 544 24.84 33.47 -7.19
CA VAL A 544 24.05 32.32 -6.76
C VAL A 544 22.57 32.67 -6.88
N LEU A 545 21.88 31.91 -7.73
CA LEU A 545 20.45 32.01 -7.99
C LEU A 545 19.76 30.94 -7.13
N ALA A 546 19.03 31.36 -6.09
CA ALA A 546 18.23 30.45 -5.29
C ALA A 546 16.91 30.12 -6.01
N PRO A 547 16.41 28.88 -5.93
CA PRO A 547 15.19 28.49 -6.63
C PRO A 547 13.93 28.98 -5.93
#